data_AF-A0A416V9I5-F1
#
_entry.id   AF-A0A416V9I5-F1
#
_cell.length_a   1.000
_cell.length_b   1.000
_cell.length_c   1.000
_cell.angle_alpha   90.00
_cell.angle_beta   90.00
_cell.angle_gamma   90.00
#
_symmetry.space_group_name_H-M   'P 1'
#
loop_
_entity.id
_entity.type
_entity.pdbx_description
1 polymer ?
#
loop_
_entity_poly.entity_id
_entity_poly.type
_entity_poly.pdbx_seq_one_letter_code
_entity_poly.pdbx_strand_id
1 'polypeptide(L)'
;MGKRATRIAACVLAGVMAMQMTGCGNKKVDYTLDGESGSASGYSDDGSNDAGGSLAKSLGIPEKCDETFDVGNSGLSEISCSGSIDIPDTDSMKRVYYSTMKLDAAQIQSIVEGLLDKSQGIYIRKDGVQTKDELKSMIESTEKFKKEAQGQGDDSSDAWYDTQIETYKKQMADAPDSLPLLENYDDPYSSYTGKYGDKEYTVSISQYGGEDDNTDAGVYISFYKSESEENKLLDGVSGATYTYVTGISNATDIDLTNVTNESKLTENDAISQAMNFLSKMGIDGMESTKTEPLARIWSDDNGEVKQTKVSGYSVTLSRSIYGAKEREGELYNVDNLQTQNGYMFEPGDSVTLNIDDDGVVDMFAQLYTDPSSLQAEDVELMSWNDMIAKANEGIATYYEKYQTRYGKVQFNNVALRYMATADDDGKLCYIPAWIFTQSEELRGQDTVGEISQIICINAIDGSCIDIVDNAKNMKLWETY
;
A
#
# COMPACT_ATOMS: atom_id res chain seq x y z
N MET A 1 23.07 -29.36 -6.89
CA MET A 1 23.51 -28.16 -7.63
C MET A 1 22.27 -27.53 -8.24
N GLY A 2 21.82 -26.31 -7.96
CA GLY A 2 22.04 -25.37 -6.87
C GLY A 2 20.71 -24.60 -6.76
N LYS A 3 20.16 -24.44 -5.55
CA LYS A 3 18.87 -23.74 -5.30
C LYS A 3 18.92 -22.85 -4.04
N ARG A 4 20.11 -22.40 -3.63
CA ARG A 4 20.27 -21.62 -2.38
C ARG A 4 21.06 -20.31 -2.52
N ALA A 5 21.57 -19.97 -3.71
CA ALA A 5 22.45 -18.81 -3.88
C ALA A 5 21.77 -17.49 -4.31
N THR A 6 20.43 -17.44 -4.37
CA THR A 6 19.71 -16.26 -4.91
C THR A 6 19.15 -15.31 -3.83
N ARG A 7 19.33 -15.58 -2.53
CA ARG A 7 18.59 -14.85 -1.47
C ARG A 7 19.28 -13.64 -0.83
N ILE A 8 20.49 -13.25 -1.22
CA ILE A 8 21.25 -12.23 -0.43
C ILE A 8 21.81 -11.06 -1.26
N ALA A 9 21.65 -11.05 -2.59
CA ALA A 9 22.03 -9.88 -3.42
C ALA A 9 21.02 -8.70 -3.36
N ALA A 10 20.01 -8.78 -2.49
CA ALA A 10 18.92 -7.79 -2.38
C ALA A 10 19.23 -6.60 -1.44
N CYS A 11 20.38 -6.55 -0.77
CA CYS A 11 20.60 -5.60 0.33
C CYS A 11 20.88 -4.14 -0.06
N VAL A 12 20.94 -3.78 -1.35
CA VAL A 12 20.97 -2.37 -1.81
C VAL A 12 19.67 -1.95 -2.52
N LEU A 13 18.73 -2.89 -2.69
CA LEU A 13 17.32 -2.66 -3.04
C LEU A 13 16.38 -2.93 -1.84
N ALA A 14 16.95 -3.20 -0.67
CA ALA A 14 16.24 -3.59 0.55
C ALA A 14 15.40 -2.47 1.20
N GLY A 15 15.48 -1.23 0.69
CA GLY A 15 14.56 -0.15 1.08
C GLY A 15 13.11 -0.36 0.63
N VAL A 16 12.82 -1.37 -0.21
CA VAL A 16 11.47 -1.62 -0.76
C VAL A 16 10.94 -3.04 -0.46
N MET A 17 11.70 -3.92 0.21
CA MET A 17 11.29 -5.32 0.48
C MET A 17 11.30 -5.75 1.95
N ALA A 18 11.15 -4.82 2.90
CA ALA A 18 11.08 -5.12 4.33
C ALA A 18 9.67 -5.09 4.94
N MET A 19 8.60 -5.31 4.15
CA MET A 19 7.25 -5.50 4.68
C MET A 19 6.65 -6.90 4.46
N GLN A 20 7.40 -7.84 3.90
CA GLN A 20 6.95 -9.23 3.84
C GLN A 20 8.12 -10.16 4.16
N MET A 21 8.00 -10.87 5.29
CA MET A 21 8.77 -12.03 5.75
C MET A 21 9.53 -11.87 7.08
N THR A 22 8.82 -11.85 8.20
CA THR A 22 9.22 -12.60 9.41
C THR A 22 7.99 -12.96 10.25
N GLY A 23 7.89 -14.24 10.62
CA GLY A 23 6.72 -14.84 11.23
C GLY A 23 6.52 -14.53 12.71
N CYS A 24 5.28 -14.79 13.13
CA CYS A 24 4.66 -14.50 14.42
C CYS A 24 5.45 -14.97 15.65
N GLY A 25 5.79 -14.02 16.53
CA GLY A 25 6.10 -14.21 17.94
C GLY A 25 4.98 -13.66 18.83
N ASN A 26 4.35 -14.52 19.63
CA ASN A 26 3.14 -14.25 20.44
C ASN A 26 3.20 -13.00 21.34
N LYS A 27 2.10 -12.23 21.40
CA LYS A 27 1.40 -11.84 22.66
C LYS A 27 0.09 -11.08 22.46
N LYS A 28 -0.83 -11.33 23.40
CA LYS A 28 -2.20 -10.81 23.52
C LYS A 28 -2.27 -9.31 23.82
N VAL A 29 -3.12 -8.60 23.09
CA VAL A 29 -3.74 -7.33 23.51
C VAL A 29 -5.22 -7.36 23.12
N ASP A 30 -6.11 -7.07 24.07
CA ASP A 30 -7.55 -6.90 23.84
C ASP A 30 -7.81 -5.52 23.22
N TYR A 31 -8.42 -5.48 22.04
CA TYR A 31 -9.01 -4.25 21.50
C TYR A 31 -10.51 -4.50 21.31
N THR A 32 -11.31 -4.01 22.25
CA THR A 32 -12.71 -3.70 21.96
C THR A 32 -12.72 -2.53 20.99
N LEU A 33 -13.12 -2.79 19.74
CA LEU A 33 -13.49 -1.78 18.75
C LEU A 33 -14.77 -1.07 19.21
N ASP A 34 -14.62 -0.18 20.19
CA ASP A 34 -15.52 0.94 20.44
C ASP A 34 -14.67 2.20 20.30
N GLY A 35 -14.51 2.66 19.06
CA GLY A 35 -13.69 3.81 18.71
C GLY A 35 -14.31 4.56 17.55
N GLU A 36 -15.42 5.26 17.81
CA GLU A 36 -15.81 6.42 17.03
C GLU A 36 -14.65 7.42 17.02
N SER A 37 -13.77 7.35 16.01
CA SER A 37 -12.89 8.45 15.65
C SER A 37 -13.67 9.40 14.75
N GLY A 38 -14.41 10.29 15.40
CA GLY A 38 -15.06 11.42 14.74
C GLY A 38 -14.04 12.21 13.92
N SER A 39 -14.15 12.12 12.60
CA SER A 39 -13.53 13.06 11.69
C SER A 39 -14.24 14.40 11.87
N ALA A 40 -13.59 15.32 12.57
CA ALA A 40 -14.10 16.66 12.81
C ALA A 40 -14.00 17.51 11.53
N SER A 41 -15.00 17.42 10.66
CA SER A 41 -15.35 18.49 9.72
C SER A 41 -16.44 19.36 10.35
N GLY A 42 -16.02 20.41 11.06
CA GLY A 42 -16.97 21.38 11.64
C GLY A 42 -17.61 22.25 10.57
N TYR A 43 -18.93 22.15 10.38
CA TYR A 43 -19.90 23.25 10.54
C TYR A 43 -21.34 22.79 10.18
N SER A 44 -22.12 22.37 11.19
CA SER A 44 -23.36 23.04 11.62
C SER A 44 -24.07 22.20 12.69
N ASP A 45 -24.25 22.81 13.86
CA ASP A 45 -25.04 22.32 14.99
C ASP A 45 -26.52 22.60 14.71
N ASP A 46 -27.29 21.58 14.32
CA ASP A 46 -28.63 21.36 14.86
C ASP A 46 -28.94 19.85 14.99
N GLY A 47 -29.56 19.49 16.11
CA GLY A 47 -29.68 18.11 16.54
C GLY A 47 -30.76 17.34 15.80
N SER A 48 -30.38 16.20 15.22
CA SER A 48 -31.24 15.01 15.21
C SER A 48 -30.38 13.75 15.10
N ASN A 49 -30.58 12.80 16.02
CA ASN A 49 -30.04 11.44 15.96
C ASN A 49 -30.71 10.68 14.80
N ASP A 50 -30.13 10.74 13.61
CA ASP A 50 -30.58 9.95 12.47
C ASP A 50 -29.35 9.31 11.81
N ALA A 51 -29.04 8.08 12.22
CA ALA A 51 -27.80 7.35 11.94
C ALA A 51 -27.71 6.80 10.51
N GLY A 52 -28.21 7.55 9.53
CA GLY A 52 -28.07 7.24 8.11
C GLY A 52 -28.03 8.53 7.33
N GLY A 53 -26.94 8.76 6.60
CA GLY A 53 -26.84 9.84 5.62
C GLY A 53 -28.03 9.80 4.65
N SER A 54 -28.24 10.89 3.91
CA SER A 54 -29.34 11.02 2.94
C SER A 54 -29.43 9.82 1.98
N LEU A 55 -28.28 9.25 1.58
CA LEU A 55 -28.16 8.09 0.71
C LEU A 55 -28.67 6.79 1.34
N ALA A 56 -28.37 6.56 2.63
CA ALA A 56 -28.85 5.39 3.37
C ALA A 56 -30.38 5.30 3.34
N LYS A 57 -31.02 6.46 3.60
CA LYS A 57 -32.48 6.61 3.59
C LYS A 57 -33.07 6.50 2.19
N SER A 58 -32.45 7.11 1.18
CA SER A 58 -32.98 7.09 -0.18
C SER A 58 -32.98 5.69 -0.78
N LEU A 59 -31.98 4.87 -0.45
CA LEU A 59 -31.87 3.49 -0.94
C LEU A 59 -32.62 2.48 -0.05
N GLY A 60 -33.14 2.89 1.10
CA GLY A 60 -33.84 1.99 2.03
C GLY A 60 -32.93 0.94 2.66
N ILE A 61 -31.69 1.32 2.96
CA ILE A 61 -30.68 0.41 3.52
C ILE A 61 -31.01 0.12 4.99
N PRO A 62 -31.03 -1.15 5.43
CA PRO A 62 -31.28 -1.50 6.83
C PRO A 62 -30.09 -1.12 7.72
N GLU A 63 -30.30 -1.07 9.05
CA GLU A 63 -29.22 -0.79 10.01
C GLU A 63 -28.12 -1.86 10.01
N LYS A 64 -28.48 -3.10 9.66
CA LYS A 64 -27.59 -4.25 9.58
C LYS A 64 -28.04 -5.20 8.48
N CYS A 65 -27.10 -5.99 7.98
CA CYS A 65 -27.39 -7.07 7.05
C CYS A 65 -27.94 -8.28 7.81
N ASP A 66 -29.04 -8.85 7.33
CA ASP A 66 -29.66 -10.09 7.83
C ASP A 66 -30.31 -10.83 6.67
N GLU A 67 -29.48 -11.32 5.75
CA GLU A 67 -29.90 -11.92 4.49
C GLU A 67 -29.47 -13.38 4.39
N THR A 68 -30.29 -14.19 3.72
CA THR A 68 -29.93 -15.56 3.32
C THR A 68 -30.14 -15.69 1.83
N PHE A 69 -29.09 -16.14 1.14
CA PHE A 69 -29.06 -16.23 -0.31
C PHE A 69 -29.28 -17.68 -0.76
N ASP A 70 -29.79 -17.84 -1.99
CA ASP A 70 -29.89 -19.14 -2.64
C ASP A 70 -28.47 -19.70 -2.86
N VAL A 71 -28.30 -20.98 -2.54
CA VAL A 71 -27.03 -21.70 -2.73
C VAL A 71 -26.89 -22.26 -4.14
N GLY A 72 -28.00 -22.40 -4.89
CA GLY A 72 -28.02 -22.93 -6.26
C GLY A 72 -27.14 -24.17 -6.44
N ASN A 73 -26.28 -24.15 -7.46
CA ASN A 73 -25.32 -25.23 -7.75
C ASN A 73 -23.91 -24.99 -7.18
N SER A 74 -23.74 -24.02 -6.27
CA SER A 74 -22.42 -23.68 -5.70
C SER A 74 -21.76 -24.83 -4.93
N GLY A 75 -22.54 -25.81 -4.46
CA GLY A 75 -22.08 -26.87 -3.57
C GLY A 75 -22.01 -26.45 -2.09
N LEU A 76 -22.37 -25.20 -1.77
CA LEU A 76 -22.48 -24.69 -0.41
C LEU A 76 -23.79 -25.14 0.24
N SER A 77 -23.76 -25.33 1.56
CA SER A 77 -24.97 -25.62 2.35
C SER A 77 -25.70 -24.37 2.84
N GLU A 78 -25.02 -23.21 2.82
CA GLU A 78 -25.55 -21.93 3.25
C GLU A 78 -24.69 -20.79 2.67
N ILE A 79 -25.35 -19.73 2.21
CA ILE A 79 -24.74 -18.43 1.94
C ILE A 79 -25.61 -17.41 2.69
N SER A 80 -25.04 -16.68 3.63
CA SER A 80 -25.78 -15.71 4.45
C SER A 80 -24.94 -14.49 4.77
N CYS A 81 -25.61 -13.44 5.25
CA CYS A 81 -25.01 -12.19 5.65
C CYS A 81 -25.61 -11.75 6.99
N SER A 82 -24.75 -11.58 7.99
CA SER A 82 -25.12 -11.14 9.33
C SER A 82 -24.02 -10.21 9.86
N GLY A 83 -24.14 -8.92 9.58
CA GLY A 83 -23.03 -7.98 9.77
C GLY A 83 -23.42 -6.51 9.73
N SER A 84 -22.47 -5.65 10.08
CA SER A 84 -22.59 -4.20 9.93
C SER A 84 -22.63 -3.82 8.45
N ILE A 85 -23.32 -2.72 8.15
CA ILE A 85 -23.33 -2.09 6.84
C ILE A 85 -22.63 -0.74 6.96
N ASP A 86 -21.57 -0.55 6.17
CA ASP A 86 -20.82 0.69 6.08
C ASP A 86 -21.22 1.45 4.80
N ILE A 87 -21.62 2.70 4.96
CA ILE A 87 -22.17 3.55 3.89
C ILE A 87 -21.38 4.86 3.88
N PRO A 88 -20.93 5.35 2.71
CA PRO A 88 -20.24 6.63 2.64
C PRO A 88 -21.17 7.79 3.03
N ASP A 89 -20.59 8.80 3.69
CA ASP A 89 -21.29 10.03 4.04
C ASP A 89 -21.37 10.98 2.81
N THR A 90 -22.21 10.59 1.86
CA THR A 90 -22.46 11.35 0.63
C THR A 90 -23.91 11.22 0.22
N ASP A 91 -24.43 12.19 -0.53
CA ASP A 91 -25.80 12.18 -1.04
C ASP A 91 -25.98 11.29 -2.28
N SER A 92 -24.88 11.00 -2.99
CA SER A 92 -24.92 10.23 -4.24
C SER A 92 -23.55 9.66 -4.57
N MET A 93 -23.52 8.60 -5.39
CA MET A 93 -22.31 8.11 -6.03
C MET A 93 -22.50 8.14 -7.55
N LYS A 94 -21.39 8.18 -8.28
CA LYS A 94 -21.34 8.35 -9.73
C LYS A 94 -20.65 7.15 -10.36
N ARG A 95 -20.76 6.96 -11.67
CA ARG A 95 -19.72 6.21 -12.40
C ARG A 95 -18.60 7.18 -12.74
N VAL A 96 -17.34 6.81 -12.53
CA VAL A 96 -16.21 7.71 -12.78
C VAL A 96 -15.19 7.04 -13.68
N TYR A 97 -15.10 7.48 -14.93
CA TYR A 97 -14.10 7.03 -15.88
C TYR A 97 -12.75 7.66 -15.59
N TYR A 98 -11.67 6.90 -15.82
CA TYR A 98 -10.30 7.35 -15.60
C TYR A 98 -9.33 6.64 -16.54
N SER A 99 -8.08 7.11 -16.56
CA SER A 99 -6.93 6.41 -17.13
C SER A 99 -5.91 6.09 -16.06
N THR A 100 -5.14 5.01 -16.27
CA THR A 100 -4.03 4.67 -15.39
C THR A 100 -3.00 5.80 -15.35
N MET A 101 -2.50 6.11 -14.15
CA MET A 101 -1.45 7.09 -13.91
C MET A 101 -0.20 6.71 -14.71
N LYS A 102 0.24 7.63 -15.56
CA LYS A 102 1.52 7.58 -16.27
C LYS A 102 2.15 8.95 -16.15
N LEU A 103 3.45 8.97 -15.90
CA LEU A 103 4.19 10.21 -15.73
C LEU A 103 4.98 10.50 -16.99
N ASP A 104 4.70 11.65 -17.60
CA ASP A 104 5.56 12.23 -18.62
C ASP A 104 6.69 13.06 -17.99
N ALA A 105 7.64 13.49 -18.83
CA ALA A 105 8.78 14.28 -18.38
C ALA A 105 8.39 15.58 -17.65
N ALA A 106 7.27 16.20 -18.02
CA ALA A 106 6.81 17.44 -17.38
C ALA A 106 6.22 17.17 -15.99
N GLN A 107 5.47 16.08 -15.83
CA GLN A 107 4.94 15.63 -14.53
C GLN A 107 6.08 15.23 -13.58
N ILE A 108 7.07 14.47 -14.08
CA ILE A 108 8.26 14.10 -13.30
C ILE A 108 9.03 15.34 -12.88
N GLN A 109 9.24 16.28 -13.80
CA GLN A 109 9.87 17.55 -13.49
C GLN A 109 9.12 18.28 -12.36
N SER A 110 7.79 18.35 -12.44
CA SER A 110 6.96 19.01 -11.43
C SER A 110 7.11 18.35 -10.06
N ILE A 111 7.10 17.01 -9.99
CA ILE A 111 7.27 16.25 -8.74
C ILE A 111 8.67 16.49 -8.17
N VAL A 112 9.71 16.31 -8.98
CA VAL A 112 11.10 16.36 -8.54
C VAL A 112 11.50 17.78 -8.14
N GLU A 113 11.17 18.80 -8.94
CA GLU A 113 11.49 20.20 -8.61
C GLU A 113 10.55 20.79 -7.54
N GLY A 114 9.36 20.21 -7.34
CA GLY A 114 8.47 20.55 -6.22
C GLY A 114 9.02 20.10 -4.86
N LEU A 115 9.86 19.06 -4.85
CA LEU A 115 10.47 18.49 -3.65
C LEU A 115 11.94 18.87 -3.47
N LEU A 116 12.76 18.87 -4.53
CA LEU A 116 14.20 19.05 -4.43
C LEU A 116 14.63 20.45 -4.91
N ASP A 117 15.54 21.08 -4.16
CA ASP A 117 16.08 22.40 -4.48
C ASP A 117 17.03 22.34 -5.69
N LYS A 118 16.46 22.61 -6.87
CA LYS A 118 17.19 22.70 -8.13
C LYS A 118 18.35 23.68 -8.11
N SER A 119 18.29 24.75 -7.30
CA SER A 119 19.37 25.75 -7.23
C SER A 119 20.64 25.19 -6.60
N GLN A 120 20.52 24.10 -5.84
CA GLN A 120 21.64 23.38 -5.21
C GLN A 120 22.08 22.15 -6.02
N GLY A 121 21.44 21.90 -7.17
CA GLY A 121 21.71 20.76 -8.03
C GLY A 121 20.85 19.55 -7.68
N ILE A 122 20.41 18.84 -8.72
CA ILE A 122 19.71 17.57 -8.64
C ILE A 122 20.51 16.57 -9.46
N TYR A 123 20.72 15.39 -8.91
CA TYR A 123 21.54 14.34 -9.49
C TYR A 123 20.68 13.13 -9.81
N ILE A 124 20.97 12.45 -10.93
CA ILE A 124 20.17 11.31 -11.38
C ILE A 124 20.97 10.01 -11.26
N ARG A 125 20.33 8.98 -10.70
CA ARG A 125 20.81 7.61 -10.77
C ARG A 125 20.12 6.93 -11.95
N LYS A 126 20.89 6.72 -13.02
CA LYS A 126 20.46 5.92 -14.15
C LYS A 126 20.53 4.44 -13.77
N ASP A 127 19.68 3.63 -14.40
CA ASP A 127 19.68 2.19 -14.18
C ASP A 127 21.08 1.57 -14.35
N GLY A 128 21.43 0.67 -13.43
CA GLY A 128 22.74 0.02 -13.38
C GLY A 128 23.93 0.91 -12.99
N VAL A 129 23.74 2.20 -12.68
CA VAL A 129 24.83 3.11 -12.29
C VAL A 129 24.99 3.15 -10.78
N GLN A 130 26.18 2.74 -10.32
CA GLN A 130 26.65 2.93 -8.95
C GLN A 130 27.88 3.83 -8.95
N THR A 131 28.05 4.61 -7.90
CA THR A 131 29.28 5.40 -7.69
C THR A 131 30.42 4.51 -7.21
N LYS A 132 31.66 4.98 -7.38
CA LYS A 132 32.83 4.25 -6.87
C LYS A 132 32.80 4.05 -5.37
N ASP A 133 32.29 5.01 -4.61
CA ASP A 133 32.27 4.91 -3.15
C ASP A 133 31.23 3.89 -2.68
N GLU A 134 30.06 3.83 -3.30
CA GLU A 134 29.08 2.75 -3.05
C GLU A 134 29.65 1.38 -3.37
N LEU A 135 30.32 1.24 -4.52
CA LEU A 135 30.96 -0.03 -4.90
C LEU A 135 32.05 -0.47 -3.92
N LYS A 136 32.82 0.48 -3.35
CA LYS A 136 33.76 0.17 -2.26
C LYS A 136 33.04 -0.32 -1.02
N SER A 137 32.00 0.38 -0.57
CA SER A 137 31.18 -0.03 0.58
C SER A 137 30.58 -1.42 0.39
N MET A 138 30.08 -1.72 -0.82
CA MET A 138 29.57 -3.05 -1.18
C MET A 138 30.65 -4.13 -1.14
N ILE A 139 31.86 -3.84 -1.63
CA ILE A 139 33.01 -4.76 -1.52
C ILE A 139 33.35 -5.02 -0.05
N GLU A 140 33.49 -3.96 0.76
CA GLU A 140 33.83 -4.07 2.18
C GLU A 140 32.78 -4.87 2.96
N SER A 141 31.50 -4.61 2.71
CA SER A 141 30.39 -5.37 3.31
C SER A 141 30.39 -6.84 2.88
N THR A 142 30.61 -7.11 1.59
CA THR A 142 30.71 -8.47 1.06
C THR A 142 31.89 -9.24 1.66
N GLU A 143 33.03 -8.58 1.86
CA GLU A 143 34.19 -9.16 2.54
C GLU A 143 33.93 -9.44 4.03
N LYS A 144 33.15 -8.57 4.71
CA LYS A 144 32.72 -8.80 6.10
C LYS A 144 31.83 -10.04 6.18
N PHE A 145 30.78 -10.14 5.37
CA PHE A 145 29.89 -11.30 5.36
C PHE A 145 30.61 -12.61 5.01
N LYS A 146 31.56 -12.55 4.07
CA LYS A 146 32.43 -13.70 3.77
C LYS A 146 33.17 -14.19 5.02
N LYS A 147 33.82 -13.28 5.76
CA LYS A 147 34.57 -13.62 6.99
C LYS A 147 33.66 -14.18 8.08
N GLU A 148 32.45 -13.64 8.23
CA GLU A 148 31.46 -14.12 9.20
C GLU A 148 30.98 -15.53 8.87
N ALA A 149 30.65 -15.81 7.59
CA ALA A 149 30.27 -17.15 7.13
C ALA A 149 31.38 -18.18 7.40
N GLN A 150 32.63 -17.83 7.08
CA GLN A 150 33.80 -18.66 7.39
C GLN A 150 33.97 -18.88 8.90
N GLY A 151 33.75 -17.84 9.72
CA GLY A 151 33.76 -17.94 11.18
C GLY A 151 32.70 -18.87 11.75
N GLN A 152 31.59 -19.07 11.03
CA GLN A 152 30.51 -20.01 11.36
C GLN A 152 30.71 -21.41 10.76
N GLY A 153 31.80 -21.62 10.00
CA GLY A 153 32.11 -22.89 9.34
C GLY A 153 31.34 -23.14 8.05
N ASP A 154 30.77 -22.10 7.42
CA ASP A 154 30.15 -22.18 6.09
C ASP A 154 31.10 -21.70 4.99
N ASP A 155 31.84 -22.64 4.41
CA ASP A 155 32.72 -22.39 3.26
C ASP A 155 32.01 -22.60 1.91
N SER A 156 30.71 -22.96 1.92
CA SER A 156 30.00 -23.35 0.69
C SER A 156 29.67 -22.18 -0.24
N SER A 157 29.73 -20.95 0.29
CA SER A 157 29.40 -19.71 -0.40
C SER A 157 30.64 -18.89 -0.81
N ASP A 158 31.85 -19.36 -0.50
CA ASP A 158 33.10 -18.61 -0.72
C ASP A 158 33.31 -18.17 -2.17
N ALA A 159 33.12 -19.10 -3.11
CA ALA A 159 33.26 -18.81 -4.54
C ALA A 159 32.23 -17.79 -5.04
N TRP A 160 31.05 -17.73 -4.41
CA TRP A 160 30.03 -16.74 -4.74
C TRP A 160 30.46 -15.35 -4.26
N TYR A 161 30.91 -15.23 -3.01
CA TYR A 161 31.44 -13.97 -2.47
C TYR A 161 32.60 -13.44 -3.30
N ASP A 162 33.56 -14.30 -3.67
CA ASP A 162 34.69 -13.89 -4.52
C ASP A 162 34.22 -13.40 -5.90
N THR A 163 33.23 -14.08 -6.48
CA THR A 163 32.66 -13.66 -7.78
C THR A 163 31.96 -12.30 -7.68
N GLN A 164 31.21 -12.04 -6.61
CA GLN A 164 30.53 -10.76 -6.39
C GLN A 164 31.55 -9.62 -6.18
N ILE A 165 32.55 -9.84 -5.32
CA ILE A 165 33.62 -8.86 -5.09
C ILE A 165 34.35 -8.49 -6.39
N GLU A 166 34.69 -9.49 -7.21
CA GLU A 166 35.33 -9.24 -8.52
C GLU A 166 34.38 -8.55 -9.52
N THR A 167 33.07 -8.77 -9.41
CA THR A 167 32.07 -8.06 -10.21
C THR A 167 32.02 -6.58 -9.84
N TYR A 168 31.94 -6.26 -8.54
CA TYR A 168 31.96 -4.87 -8.06
C TYR A 168 33.26 -4.16 -8.41
N LYS A 169 34.42 -4.83 -8.29
CA LYS A 169 35.71 -4.26 -8.70
C LYS A 169 35.75 -3.92 -10.19
N LYS A 170 35.16 -4.74 -11.05
CA LYS A 170 35.06 -4.46 -12.50
C LYS A 170 34.14 -3.28 -12.76
N GLN A 171 32.96 -3.25 -12.15
CA GLN A 171 32.03 -2.12 -12.27
C GLN A 171 32.65 -0.81 -11.80
N MET A 172 33.48 -0.86 -10.76
CA MET A 172 34.15 0.32 -10.18
C MET A 172 35.15 0.98 -11.15
N ALA A 173 35.65 0.25 -12.15
CA ALA A 173 36.57 0.81 -13.15
C ALA A 173 35.89 1.88 -14.02
N ASP A 174 34.63 1.68 -14.35
CA ASP A 174 33.83 2.54 -15.24
C ASP A 174 32.79 3.39 -14.48
N ALA A 175 32.63 3.16 -13.17
CA ALA A 175 31.73 3.90 -12.30
C ALA A 175 32.15 5.38 -12.14
N PRO A 176 31.20 6.32 -12.06
CA PRO A 176 31.50 7.71 -11.76
C PRO A 176 31.90 7.90 -10.28
N ASP A 177 32.65 8.96 -9.99
CA ASP A 177 32.99 9.32 -8.60
C ASP A 177 31.78 9.88 -7.84
N SER A 178 30.82 10.49 -8.55
CA SER A 178 29.59 11.05 -8.02
C SER A 178 28.46 10.89 -9.04
N LEU A 179 27.21 10.89 -8.59
CA LEU A 179 26.07 10.85 -9.51
C LEU A 179 26.14 12.02 -10.51
N PRO A 180 25.77 11.80 -11.79
CA PRO A 180 25.73 12.88 -12.78
C PRO A 180 24.65 13.89 -12.44
N LEU A 181 24.92 15.17 -12.73
CA LEU A 181 23.91 16.22 -12.66
C LEU A 181 22.79 15.91 -13.64
N LEU A 182 21.55 16.14 -13.22
CA LEU A 182 20.36 15.96 -14.03
C LEU A 182 20.35 16.93 -15.22
N GLU A 183 20.18 16.39 -16.42
CA GLU A 183 20.09 17.18 -17.67
C GLU A 183 18.65 17.36 -18.16
N ASN A 184 17.82 16.31 -18.06
CA ASN A 184 16.41 16.28 -18.46
C ASN A 184 15.63 15.20 -17.68
N TYR A 185 14.31 15.16 -17.86
CA TYR A 185 13.39 14.25 -17.17
C TYR A 185 12.80 13.20 -18.12
N ASP A 186 13.56 12.82 -19.16
CA ASP A 186 13.05 11.94 -20.22
C ASP A 186 12.96 10.47 -19.77
N ASP A 187 13.60 10.11 -18.66
CA ASP A 187 13.50 8.77 -18.07
C ASP A 187 12.31 8.70 -17.10
N PRO A 188 11.24 7.95 -17.44
CA PRO A 188 10.06 7.85 -16.61
C PRO A 188 10.33 7.16 -15.27
N TYR A 189 11.39 6.35 -15.18
CA TYR A 189 11.70 5.53 -14.02
C TYR A 189 13.15 5.72 -13.61
N SER A 190 13.36 6.55 -12.60
CA SER A 190 14.70 6.91 -12.14
C SER A 190 14.67 7.40 -10.70
N SER A 191 15.86 7.47 -10.10
CA SER A 191 16.05 8.10 -8.79
C SER A 191 16.77 9.43 -8.92
N TYR A 192 16.22 10.45 -8.25
CA TYR A 192 16.67 11.83 -8.27
C TYR A 192 17.10 12.21 -6.85
N THR A 193 18.38 12.54 -6.66
CA THR A 193 18.94 12.92 -5.36
C THR A 193 19.23 14.41 -5.34
N GLY A 194 18.84 15.10 -4.28
CA GLY A 194 19.03 16.54 -4.13
C GLY A 194 18.69 17.01 -2.72
N LYS A 195 18.69 18.33 -2.52
CA LYS A 195 18.42 18.93 -1.21
C LYS A 195 16.94 19.18 -0.99
N TYR A 196 16.42 18.73 0.15
CA TYR A 196 15.11 19.14 0.67
C TYR A 196 15.32 19.80 2.03
N GLY A 197 15.18 21.13 2.07
CA GLY A 197 15.72 21.93 3.17
C GLY A 197 17.24 21.77 3.23
N ASP A 198 17.77 21.47 4.42
CA ASP A 198 19.22 21.35 4.64
C ASP A 198 19.77 19.93 4.43
N LYS A 199 18.87 18.94 4.32
CA LYS A 199 19.20 17.50 4.24
C LYS A 199 19.10 17.01 2.80
N GLU A 200 19.86 15.97 2.49
CA GLU A 200 19.81 15.31 1.18
C GLU A 200 18.79 14.18 1.17
N TYR A 201 17.98 14.13 0.11
CA TYR A 201 16.91 13.17 -0.10
C TYR A 201 16.94 12.63 -1.52
N THR A 202 16.35 11.45 -1.69
CA THR A 202 16.14 10.81 -2.98
C THR A 202 14.64 10.67 -3.24
N VAL A 203 14.21 11.08 -4.43
CA VAL A 203 12.90 10.75 -5.01
C VAL A 203 13.11 9.62 -6.02
N SER A 204 12.51 8.46 -5.82
CA SER A 204 12.56 7.34 -6.77
C SER A 204 11.19 7.13 -7.39
N ILE A 205 11.15 6.95 -8.71
CA ILE A 205 9.93 6.68 -9.47
C ILE A 205 10.14 5.37 -10.22
N SER A 206 9.16 4.46 -10.12
CA SER A 206 9.16 3.19 -10.85
C SER A 206 7.75 2.84 -11.32
N GLN A 207 7.65 1.91 -12.25
CA GLN A 207 6.38 1.25 -12.53
C GLN A 207 5.96 0.46 -11.29
N TYR A 208 4.66 0.46 -10.99
CA TYR A 208 4.06 -0.46 -10.05
C TYR A 208 3.49 -1.64 -10.84
N GLY A 209 3.93 -2.87 -10.54
CA GLY A 209 3.53 -4.07 -11.30
C GLY A 209 4.55 -5.21 -11.21
N GLY A 210 4.17 -6.36 -11.79
CA GLY A 210 4.98 -7.57 -11.84
C GLY A 210 6.18 -7.49 -12.78
N GLU A 211 6.99 -8.54 -12.81
CA GLU A 211 8.21 -8.60 -13.66
C GLU A 211 7.87 -8.64 -15.16
N ASP A 212 6.61 -8.98 -15.51
CA ASP A 212 6.11 -9.02 -16.87
C ASP A 212 5.53 -7.67 -17.33
N ASP A 213 5.97 -7.18 -18.50
CA ASP A 213 5.53 -5.94 -19.19
C ASP A 213 4.00 -5.84 -19.44
N ASN A 214 3.22 -6.86 -19.10
CA ASN A 214 1.78 -6.92 -19.36
C ASN A 214 0.92 -6.33 -18.23
N THR A 215 1.49 -6.11 -17.04
CA THR A 215 0.76 -5.54 -15.91
C THR A 215 0.84 -4.02 -15.92
N ASP A 216 -0.31 -3.35 -15.94
CA ASP A 216 -0.41 -1.88 -15.89
C ASP A 216 -1.03 -1.47 -14.56
N ALA A 217 -0.26 -1.56 -13.47
CA ALA A 217 -0.73 -1.26 -12.11
C ALA A 217 -0.34 0.14 -11.61
N GLY A 218 0.10 1.02 -12.51
CA GLY A 218 0.37 2.43 -12.23
C GLY A 218 1.83 2.71 -11.89
N VAL A 219 2.06 3.70 -11.03
CA VAL A 219 3.39 4.18 -10.65
C VAL A 219 3.61 4.08 -9.15
N TYR A 220 4.85 3.80 -8.77
CA TYR A 220 5.32 3.85 -7.41
C TYR A 220 6.32 5.00 -7.26
N ILE A 221 6.12 5.83 -6.25
CA ILE A 221 7.01 6.95 -5.92
C ILE A 221 7.44 6.79 -4.48
N SER A 222 8.74 6.87 -4.23
CA SER A 222 9.27 6.97 -2.88
C SER A 222 10.11 8.23 -2.69
N PHE A 223 10.06 8.78 -1.50
CA PHE A 223 10.88 9.90 -1.06
C PHE A 223 11.53 9.52 0.25
N TYR A 224 12.85 9.53 0.35
CA TYR A 224 13.56 9.08 1.54
C TYR A 224 14.91 9.79 1.67
N LYS A 225 15.45 9.82 2.88
CA LYS A 225 16.77 10.41 3.16
C LYS A 225 17.85 9.70 2.35
N SER A 226 18.87 10.42 1.90
CA SER A 226 20.01 9.75 1.26
C SER A 226 20.75 8.87 2.28
N GLU A 227 21.45 7.85 1.79
CA GLU A 227 22.24 6.93 2.64
C GLU A 227 23.19 7.70 3.57
N SER A 228 23.75 8.83 3.09
CA SER A 228 24.62 9.68 3.92
C SER A 228 23.89 10.33 5.10
N GLU A 229 22.61 10.69 4.95
CA GLU A 229 21.80 11.25 6.01
C GLU A 229 21.29 10.15 6.96
N GLU A 230 20.99 8.96 6.45
CA GLU A 230 20.63 7.81 7.28
C GLU A 230 21.81 7.33 8.14
N ASN A 231 23.02 7.27 7.58
CA ASN A 231 24.22 6.86 8.32
C ASN A 231 24.51 7.78 9.52
N LYS A 232 24.22 9.08 9.42
CA LYS A 232 24.34 10.01 10.57
C LYS A 232 23.42 9.65 11.73
N LEU A 233 22.29 8.99 11.46
CA LEU A 233 21.36 8.53 12.50
C LEU A 233 21.88 7.27 13.22
N LEU A 234 22.77 6.50 12.58
CA LEU A 234 23.39 5.32 13.15
C LEU A 234 24.52 5.67 14.12
N ASP A 235 25.29 6.73 13.83
CA ASP A 235 26.39 7.21 14.68
C ASP A 235 25.98 7.48 16.14
N GLY A 236 24.69 7.75 16.37
CA GLY A 236 24.12 8.02 17.70
C GLY A 236 23.77 6.78 18.52
N VAL A 237 23.77 5.58 17.94
CA VAL A 237 23.27 4.34 18.58
C VAL A 237 24.31 3.23 18.51
N SER A 238 24.98 2.98 19.63
CA SER A 238 26.03 1.97 19.73
C SER A 238 25.51 0.58 19.34
N GLY A 239 26.17 -0.05 18.37
CA GLY A 239 25.88 -1.41 17.93
C GLY A 239 24.73 -1.52 16.93
N ALA A 240 24.10 -0.41 16.53
CA ALA A 240 23.17 -0.40 15.42
C ALA A 240 23.92 -0.40 14.08
N THR A 241 23.40 -1.12 13.10
CA THR A 241 23.92 -1.16 11.73
C THR A 241 22.91 -0.71 10.69
N TYR A 242 21.61 -0.64 11.05
CA TYR A 242 20.58 0.01 10.25
C TYR A 242 19.49 0.63 11.13
N THR A 243 18.70 1.53 10.54
CA THR A 243 17.54 2.15 11.17
C THR A 243 16.41 2.33 10.16
N TYR A 244 15.17 2.24 10.62
CA TYR A 244 13.99 2.48 9.80
C TYR A 244 12.90 3.14 10.64
N VAL A 245 11.87 3.65 9.99
CA VAL A 245 10.65 4.14 10.64
C VAL A 245 9.43 3.34 10.20
N THR A 246 8.45 3.23 11.08
CA THR A 246 7.19 2.55 10.79
C THR A 246 6.10 3.03 11.75
N GLY A 247 4.84 2.95 11.34
CA GLY A 247 3.70 3.12 12.25
C GLY A 247 3.76 2.07 13.36
N ILE A 248 3.39 2.44 14.59
CA ILE A 248 3.53 1.55 15.75
C ILE A 248 2.79 0.21 15.58
N SER A 249 1.68 0.15 14.84
CA SER A 249 0.96 -1.10 14.60
C SER A 249 1.74 -2.10 13.75
N ASN A 250 2.68 -1.61 12.94
CA ASN A 250 3.48 -2.41 12.01
C ASN A 250 4.83 -2.82 12.62
N ALA A 251 5.16 -2.34 13.82
CA ALA A 251 6.38 -2.73 14.52
C ALA A 251 6.23 -4.15 15.09
N THR A 252 6.98 -5.10 14.53
CA THR A 252 7.02 -6.49 15.03
C THR A 252 8.11 -6.66 16.10
N ASP A 253 7.90 -7.61 17.02
CA ASP A 253 8.89 -8.01 18.04
C ASP A 253 9.32 -6.91 19.04
N ILE A 254 8.54 -5.82 19.15
CA ILE A 254 8.77 -4.71 20.09
C ILE A 254 7.46 -4.38 20.80
N ASP A 255 7.46 -4.33 22.14
CA ASP A 255 6.28 -3.89 22.91
C ASP A 255 6.22 -2.36 22.97
N LEU A 256 5.32 -1.79 22.16
CA LEU A 256 5.07 -0.34 22.10
C LEU A 256 3.72 0.07 22.72
N THR A 257 3.01 -0.85 23.36
CA THR A 257 1.61 -0.69 23.79
C THR A 257 1.37 0.51 24.72
N ASN A 258 2.38 0.89 25.51
CA ASN A 258 2.28 1.99 26.48
C ASN A 258 3.32 3.09 26.23
N VAL A 259 3.90 3.14 25.03
CA VAL A 259 4.91 4.15 24.71
C VAL A 259 4.20 5.45 24.31
N THR A 260 4.57 6.54 24.97
CA THR A 260 4.02 7.87 24.67
C THR A 260 4.73 8.44 23.45
N ASN A 261 3.97 9.04 22.54
CA ASN A 261 4.53 9.82 21.43
C ASN A 261 5.21 11.08 21.98
N GLU A 262 6.53 11.20 21.79
CA GLU A 262 7.34 12.33 22.29
C GLU A 262 7.31 13.55 21.36
N SER A 263 6.61 13.49 20.24
CA SER A 263 6.54 14.58 19.26
C SER A 263 5.80 15.80 19.80
N LYS A 264 6.19 16.97 19.29
CA LYS A 264 5.47 18.24 19.51
C LYS A 264 4.32 18.43 18.53
N LEU A 265 4.25 17.61 17.49
CA LEU A 265 3.16 17.61 16.51
C LEU A 265 1.91 17.01 17.14
N THR A 266 0.76 17.50 16.71
CA THR A 266 -0.51 16.77 16.84
C THR A 266 -0.74 15.90 15.61
N GLU A 267 -1.68 14.96 15.68
CA GLU A 267 -2.14 14.18 14.51
C GLU A 267 -2.59 15.09 13.37
N ASN A 268 -3.35 16.15 13.67
CA ASN A 268 -3.83 17.10 12.68
C ASN A 268 -2.69 17.91 12.03
N ASP A 269 -1.63 18.22 12.79
CA ASP A 269 -0.44 18.88 12.23
C ASP A 269 0.26 17.96 11.24
N ALA A 270 0.39 16.66 11.57
CA ALA A 270 0.98 15.67 10.69
C ALA A 270 0.14 15.47 9.42
N ILE A 271 -1.18 15.32 9.54
CA ILE A 271 -2.09 15.22 8.38
C ILE A 271 -1.98 16.46 7.50
N SER A 272 -1.96 17.66 8.09
CA SER A 272 -1.82 18.91 7.33
C SER A 272 -0.47 18.98 6.60
N GLN A 273 0.61 18.54 7.24
CA GLN A 273 1.93 18.45 6.61
C GLN A 273 1.97 17.43 5.48
N ALA A 274 1.34 16.26 5.65
CA ALA A 274 1.18 15.25 4.61
C ALA A 274 0.47 15.82 3.37
N MET A 275 -0.69 16.45 3.55
CA MET A 275 -1.45 17.06 2.45
C MET A 275 -0.66 18.17 1.74
N ASN A 276 0.04 19.02 2.49
CA ASN A 276 0.90 20.05 1.91
C ASN A 276 2.08 19.46 1.13
N PHE A 277 2.63 18.33 1.58
CA PHE A 277 3.70 17.64 0.87
C PHE A 277 3.20 17.07 -0.46
N LEU A 278 2.04 16.41 -0.47
CA LEU A 278 1.43 15.87 -1.69
C LEU A 278 1.04 16.96 -2.69
N SER A 279 0.55 18.10 -2.22
CA SER A 279 0.24 19.24 -3.10
C SER A 279 1.47 19.77 -3.85
N LYS A 280 2.69 19.73 -3.26
CA LYS A 280 3.93 20.09 -3.96
C LYS A 280 4.26 19.14 -5.11
N MET A 281 3.80 17.90 -5.02
CA MET A 281 3.94 16.89 -6.07
C MET A 281 2.82 16.96 -7.11
N GLY A 282 1.82 17.82 -6.92
CA GLY A 282 0.60 17.83 -7.74
C GLY A 282 -0.31 16.63 -7.50
N ILE A 283 -0.22 15.99 -6.33
CA ILE A 283 -1.08 14.88 -5.94
C ILE A 283 -2.24 15.43 -5.09
N ASP A 284 -3.44 15.40 -5.65
CA ASP A 284 -4.67 15.91 -5.03
C ASP A 284 -5.75 14.81 -4.90
N GLY A 285 -6.78 15.09 -4.09
CA GLY A 285 -7.95 14.21 -3.91
C GLY A 285 -7.71 13.01 -2.99
N MET A 286 -6.73 13.14 -2.08
CA MET A 286 -6.41 12.14 -1.07
C MET A 286 -7.02 12.52 0.28
N GLU A 287 -7.44 11.53 1.05
CA GLU A 287 -7.97 11.68 2.42
C GLU A 287 -7.22 10.75 3.37
N SER A 288 -6.99 11.20 4.60
CA SER A 288 -6.35 10.37 5.64
C SER A 288 -7.24 9.20 6.03
N THR A 289 -6.75 7.98 5.86
CA THR A 289 -7.45 6.74 6.23
C THR A 289 -6.92 6.16 7.53
N LYS A 290 -5.66 6.41 7.86
CA LYS A 290 -5.03 5.98 9.11
C LYS A 290 -4.00 7.01 9.56
N THR A 291 -3.96 7.29 10.85
CA THR A 291 -2.89 8.06 11.47
C THR A 291 -2.54 7.40 12.79
N GLU A 292 -1.26 7.18 13.01
CA GLU A 292 -0.77 6.53 14.22
C GLU A 292 0.62 7.07 14.62
N PRO A 293 1.04 6.93 15.88
CA PRO A 293 2.38 7.29 16.29
C PRO A 293 3.47 6.61 15.43
N LEU A 294 4.55 7.34 15.19
CA LEU A 294 5.69 6.86 14.41
C LEU A 294 6.77 6.29 15.34
N ALA A 295 7.20 5.06 15.09
CA ALA A 295 8.36 4.47 15.72
C ALA A 295 9.58 4.55 14.78
N ARG A 296 10.72 5.02 15.31
CA ARG A 296 12.04 4.81 14.72
C ARG A 296 12.75 3.69 15.47
N ILE A 297 13.24 2.70 14.74
CA ILE A 297 13.87 1.51 15.28
C ILE A 297 15.32 1.45 14.76
N TRP A 298 16.26 1.15 15.65
CA TRP A 298 17.67 0.90 15.33
C TRP A 298 17.99 -0.53 15.71
N SER A 299 18.56 -1.28 14.77
CA SER A 299 18.87 -2.71 14.95
C SER A 299 20.27 -3.04 14.44
N ASP A 300 20.81 -4.16 14.91
CA ASP A 300 22.03 -4.75 14.32
C ASP A 300 21.71 -5.69 13.16
N ASP A 301 22.76 -6.21 12.51
CA ASP A 301 22.68 -7.10 11.34
C ASP A 301 21.89 -8.40 11.61
N ASN A 302 21.64 -8.77 12.87
CA ASN A 302 20.85 -9.95 13.24
C ASN A 302 19.37 -9.61 13.52
N GLY A 303 18.98 -8.34 13.38
CA GLY A 303 17.64 -7.86 13.72
C GLY A 303 17.44 -7.58 15.21
N GLU A 304 18.50 -7.63 16.03
CA GLU A 304 18.38 -7.29 17.45
C GLU A 304 18.21 -5.77 17.61
N VAL A 305 17.07 -5.37 18.19
CA VAL A 305 16.73 -3.97 18.45
C VAL A 305 17.67 -3.38 19.51
N LYS A 306 18.40 -2.34 19.14
CA LYS A 306 19.32 -1.59 20.01
C LYS A 306 18.67 -0.37 20.64
N GLN A 307 17.74 0.25 19.91
CA GLN A 307 16.98 1.40 20.39
C GLN A 307 15.66 1.51 19.65
N THR A 308 14.65 2.03 20.33
CA THR A 308 13.40 2.48 19.71
C THR A 308 13.03 3.86 20.25
N LYS A 309 12.53 4.73 19.37
CA LYS A 309 12.00 6.04 19.74
C LYS A 309 10.64 6.23 19.08
N VAL A 310 9.62 6.56 19.85
CA VAL A 310 8.30 6.92 19.31
C VAL A 310 8.17 8.43 19.30
N SER A 311 8.22 9.02 18.11
CA SER A 311 8.20 10.46 17.92
C SER A 311 7.78 10.76 16.49
N GLY A 312 6.59 11.31 16.35
CA GLY A 312 6.00 11.70 15.07
C GLY A 312 4.76 10.90 14.76
N TYR A 313 4.33 10.92 13.50
CA TYR A 313 3.16 10.19 13.03
C TYR A 313 3.43 9.54 11.67
N SER A 314 2.89 8.33 11.50
CA SER A 314 2.70 7.70 10.21
C SER A 314 1.28 8.02 9.75
N VAL A 315 1.15 8.64 8.58
CA VAL A 315 -0.13 9.05 7.99
C VAL A 315 -0.33 8.29 6.69
N THR A 316 -1.34 7.44 6.64
CA THR A 316 -1.79 6.77 5.42
C THR A 316 -2.98 7.53 4.84
N LEU A 317 -2.91 7.83 3.55
CA LEU A 317 -3.95 8.50 2.79
C LEU A 317 -4.34 7.64 1.59
N SER A 318 -5.61 7.69 1.23
CA SER A 318 -6.15 7.01 0.05
C SER A 318 -7.04 7.95 -0.74
N ARG A 319 -7.26 7.65 -2.02
CA ARG A 319 -8.10 8.50 -2.87
C ARG A 319 -9.57 8.43 -2.43
N SER A 320 -10.17 9.62 -2.36
CA SER A 320 -11.62 9.79 -2.20
C SER A 320 -12.21 10.23 -3.52
N ILE A 321 -13.25 9.54 -3.96
CA ILE A 321 -13.93 9.78 -5.22
C ILE A 321 -15.31 10.30 -4.87
N TYR A 322 -15.56 11.60 -5.05
CA TYR A 322 -16.85 12.23 -4.72
C TYR A 322 -17.35 11.93 -3.28
N GLY A 323 -16.43 11.92 -2.31
CA GLY A 323 -16.75 11.70 -0.88
C GLY A 323 -16.98 10.24 -0.49
N ALA A 324 -16.74 9.28 -1.41
CA ALA A 324 -16.74 7.87 -1.09
C ALA A 324 -15.39 7.22 -1.38
N LYS A 325 -15.05 6.23 -0.56
CA LYS A 325 -13.78 5.51 -0.63
C LYS A 325 -13.81 4.39 -1.66
N GLU A 326 -12.63 4.01 -2.12
CA GLU A 326 -12.39 2.77 -2.84
C GLU A 326 -12.54 1.55 -1.91
N ARG A 327 -12.62 0.35 -2.50
CA ARG A 327 -12.62 -0.92 -1.77
C ARG A 327 -11.30 -1.06 -0.99
N GLU A 328 -11.41 -1.29 0.31
CA GLU A 328 -10.28 -1.51 1.21
C GLU A 328 -10.08 -3.01 1.50
N GLY A 329 -8.91 -3.36 2.05
CA GLY A 329 -8.56 -4.70 2.53
C GLY A 329 -7.82 -5.55 1.50
N GLU A 330 -6.81 -6.29 1.93
CA GLU A 330 -5.99 -7.10 1.04
C GLU A 330 -6.70 -8.40 0.63
N LEU A 331 -6.50 -8.83 -0.63
CA LEU A 331 -7.13 -10.02 -1.20
C LEU A 331 -6.20 -11.24 -1.30
N TYR A 332 -5.01 -11.20 -0.69
CA TYR A 332 -4.01 -12.27 -0.72
C TYR A 332 -4.55 -13.62 -0.21
N ASN A 333 -5.33 -13.60 0.86
CA ASN A 333 -5.79 -14.80 1.57
C ASN A 333 -7.25 -15.18 1.31
N VAL A 334 -7.84 -14.60 0.26
CA VAL A 334 -9.24 -14.83 -0.10
C VAL A 334 -9.40 -16.18 -0.79
N ASP A 335 -10.00 -17.12 -0.08
CA ASP A 335 -10.03 -18.54 -0.45
C ASP A 335 -10.73 -18.80 -1.80
N ASN A 336 -11.83 -18.09 -2.08
CA ASN A 336 -12.54 -18.23 -3.37
C ASN A 336 -11.73 -17.69 -4.56
N LEU A 337 -10.68 -16.89 -4.33
CA LEU A 337 -9.80 -16.36 -5.38
C LEU A 337 -8.48 -17.15 -5.50
N GLN A 338 -8.06 -17.86 -4.45
CA GLN A 338 -6.75 -18.56 -4.39
C GLN A 338 -6.58 -19.71 -5.38
N THR A 339 -7.66 -20.27 -5.91
CA THR A 339 -7.60 -21.38 -6.88
C THR A 339 -7.23 -20.93 -8.29
N GLN A 340 -7.17 -19.62 -8.51
CA GLN A 340 -6.83 -19.04 -9.80
C GLN A 340 -5.30 -18.95 -9.88
N ASN A 341 -4.68 -19.65 -10.82
CA ASN A 341 -3.22 -19.71 -10.99
C ASN A 341 -2.63 -18.35 -11.41
N GLY A 342 -2.63 -17.38 -10.50
CA GLY A 342 -2.08 -16.07 -10.70
C GLY A 342 -2.25 -15.18 -9.48
N TYR A 343 -1.80 -13.95 -9.64
CA TYR A 343 -1.79 -12.91 -8.64
C TYR A 343 -2.47 -11.66 -9.22
N MET A 344 -3.23 -10.96 -8.38
CA MET A 344 -3.91 -9.72 -8.75
C MET A 344 -3.23 -8.54 -8.08
N PHE A 345 -2.82 -7.55 -8.86
CA PHE A 345 -2.43 -6.25 -8.37
C PHE A 345 -3.68 -5.47 -8.00
N GLU A 346 -3.72 -4.96 -6.77
CA GLU A 346 -4.86 -4.16 -6.32
C GLU A 346 -4.77 -2.76 -6.94
N PRO A 347 -5.77 -2.34 -7.74
CA PRO A 347 -5.84 -0.98 -8.22
C PRO A 347 -6.21 -0.06 -7.06
N GLY A 348 -5.57 1.10 -7.00
CA GLY A 348 -5.91 2.13 -6.04
C GLY A 348 -4.73 3.04 -5.73
N ASP A 349 -5.06 4.19 -5.18
CA ASP A 349 -4.07 5.18 -4.77
C ASP A 349 -3.91 5.12 -3.25
N SER A 350 -2.68 4.87 -2.81
CA SER A 350 -2.32 4.81 -1.39
C SER A 350 -1.00 5.52 -1.17
N VAL A 351 -0.96 6.39 -0.18
CA VAL A 351 0.25 7.11 0.20
C VAL A 351 0.46 6.98 1.69
N THR A 352 1.65 6.57 2.10
CA THR A 352 2.08 6.63 3.50
C THR A 352 3.20 7.65 3.64
N LEU A 353 3.04 8.60 4.56
CA LEU A 353 4.06 9.56 4.94
C LEU A 353 4.44 9.38 6.41
N ASN A 354 5.74 9.31 6.67
CA ASN A 354 6.27 9.31 8.02
C ASN A 354 6.81 10.70 8.34
N ILE A 355 6.29 11.32 9.41
CA ILE A 355 6.52 12.73 9.74
C ILE A 355 6.97 12.82 11.19
N ASP A 356 8.09 13.50 11.44
CA ASP A 356 8.56 13.81 12.80
C ASP A 356 8.67 15.34 13.01
N ASP A 357 9.18 15.76 14.17
CA ASP A 357 9.32 17.18 14.51
C ASP A 357 10.19 17.98 13.51
N ASP A 358 11.02 17.33 12.71
CA ASP A 358 11.84 17.95 11.66
C ASP A 358 11.13 17.99 10.29
N GLY A 359 9.92 17.42 10.18
CA GLY A 359 9.11 17.35 8.97
C GLY A 359 9.04 15.93 8.37
N VAL A 360 8.88 15.85 7.05
CA VAL A 360 8.74 14.56 6.34
C VAL A 360 10.06 13.78 6.37
N VAL A 361 9.99 12.58 6.95
CA VAL A 361 11.10 11.62 7.05
C VAL A 361 11.21 10.82 5.77
N ASP A 362 10.11 10.23 5.34
CA ASP A 362 9.97 9.52 4.09
C ASP A 362 8.49 9.48 3.66
N MET A 363 8.28 9.08 2.41
CA MET A 363 6.98 8.84 1.82
C MET A 363 7.05 7.70 0.82
N PHE A 364 5.99 6.91 0.78
CA PHE A 364 5.76 5.87 -0.22
C PHE A 364 4.37 6.04 -0.81
N ALA A 365 4.29 6.19 -2.13
CA ALA A 365 3.05 6.39 -2.87
C ALA A 365 2.92 5.33 -3.95
N GLN A 366 1.80 4.61 -3.93
CA GLN A 366 1.29 3.86 -5.06
C GLN A 366 0.17 4.68 -5.67
N LEU A 367 0.31 5.04 -6.96
CA LEU A 367 -0.68 5.83 -7.69
C LEU A 367 -1.09 5.06 -8.94
N TYR A 368 -2.37 4.72 -9.01
CA TYR A 368 -2.99 4.02 -10.12
C TYR A 368 -3.84 4.96 -10.97
N THR A 369 -4.49 5.96 -10.39
CA THR A 369 -5.45 6.81 -11.10
C THR A 369 -4.85 8.15 -11.51
N ASP A 370 -4.94 8.51 -12.80
CA ASP A 370 -4.64 9.86 -13.26
C ASP A 370 -5.79 10.81 -12.86
N PRO A 371 -5.59 11.72 -11.88
CA PRO A 371 -6.64 12.59 -11.40
C PRO A 371 -7.14 13.58 -12.47
N SER A 372 -6.31 13.90 -13.48
CA SER A 372 -6.69 14.81 -14.56
C SER A 372 -7.63 14.18 -15.59
N SER A 373 -7.72 12.85 -15.58
CA SER A 373 -8.55 12.06 -16.50
C SER A 373 -9.99 11.83 -16.03
N LEU A 374 -10.30 12.19 -14.77
CA LEU A 374 -11.57 11.84 -14.13
C LEU A 374 -12.77 12.45 -14.87
N GLN A 375 -13.67 11.58 -15.32
CA GLN A 375 -14.94 11.97 -15.95
C GLN A 375 -16.09 11.26 -15.26
N ALA A 376 -16.96 12.05 -14.62
CA ALA A 376 -18.07 11.50 -13.86
C ALA A 376 -19.39 11.49 -14.66
N GLU A 377 -20.13 10.41 -14.48
CA GLU A 377 -21.45 10.15 -15.03
C GLU A 377 -22.42 9.93 -13.86
N ASP A 378 -23.53 10.68 -13.85
CA ASP A 378 -24.60 10.46 -12.87
C ASP A 378 -25.28 9.12 -13.12
N VAL A 379 -25.46 8.34 -12.05
CA VAL A 379 -26.10 7.02 -12.10
C VAL A 379 -27.19 6.91 -11.04
N GLU A 380 -28.21 6.11 -11.33
CA GLU A 380 -29.23 5.75 -10.35
C GLU A 380 -28.80 4.44 -9.66
N LEU A 381 -28.66 4.47 -8.34
CA LEU A 381 -28.36 3.26 -7.57
C LEU A 381 -29.65 2.52 -7.27
N MET A 382 -29.59 1.19 -7.29
CA MET A 382 -30.72 0.36 -6.90
C MET A 382 -31.05 0.53 -5.42
N SER A 383 -32.34 0.41 -5.08
CA SER A 383 -32.74 0.25 -3.69
C SER A 383 -32.10 -1.02 -3.09
N TRP A 384 -31.89 -1.05 -1.77
CA TRP A 384 -31.31 -2.21 -1.09
C TRP A 384 -32.07 -3.50 -1.44
N ASN A 385 -33.41 -3.47 -1.36
CA ASN A 385 -34.24 -4.65 -1.62
C ASN A 385 -34.13 -5.14 -3.06
N ASP A 386 -34.14 -4.22 -4.03
CA ASP A 386 -34.01 -4.61 -5.44
C ASP A 386 -32.62 -5.14 -5.75
N MET A 387 -31.58 -4.54 -5.14
CA MET A 387 -30.19 -4.99 -5.24
C MET A 387 -30.03 -6.40 -4.67
N ILE A 388 -30.52 -6.67 -3.45
CA ILE A 388 -30.46 -8.00 -2.83
C ILE A 388 -31.20 -9.04 -3.67
N ALA A 389 -32.40 -8.71 -4.16
CA ALA A 389 -33.18 -9.61 -5.02
C ALA A 389 -32.42 -9.97 -6.30
N LYS A 390 -31.70 -9.00 -6.89
CA LYS A 390 -30.92 -9.21 -8.11
C LYS A 390 -29.61 -9.96 -7.86
N ALA A 391 -28.89 -9.60 -6.81
CA ALA A 391 -27.66 -10.26 -6.38
C ALA A 391 -27.91 -11.76 -6.10
N ASN A 392 -29.04 -12.09 -5.49
CA ASN A 392 -29.43 -13.46 -5.20
C ASN A 392 -29.48 -14.37 -6.46
N GLU A 393 -29.72 -13.81 -7.64
CA GLU A 393 -29.68 -14.57 -8.91
C GLU A 393 -28.26 -14.97 -9.31
N GLY A 394 -27.23 -14.22 -8.88
CA GLY A 394 -25.84 -14.36 -9.35
C GLY A 394 -24.85 -14.91 -8.33
N ILE A 395 -25.10 -14.77 -7.02
CA ILE A 395 -24.15 -15.18 -5.97
C ILE A 395 -23.84 -16.69 -6.03
N ALA A 396 -24.86 -17.53 -6.22
CA ALA A 396 -24.66 -18.97 -6.35
C ALA A 396 -23.78 -19.33 -7.56
N THR A 397 -23.98 -18.65 -8.70
CA THR A 397 -23.18 -18.86 -9.92
C THR A 397 -21.73 -18.41 -9.72
N TYR A 398 -21.51 -17.33 -8.96
CA TYR A 398 -20.16 -16.89 -8.61
C TYR A 398 -19.41 -17.97 -7.83
N TYR A 399 -20.02 -18.58 -6.81
CA TYR A 399 -19.41 -19.67 -6.04
C TYR A 399 -19.35 -21.02 -6.78
N GLU A 400 -20.20 -21.23 -7.79
CA GLU A 400 -20.05 -22.36 -8.70
C GLU A 400 -18.77 -22.22 -9.55
N LYS A 401 -18.42 -21.00 -9.98
CA LYS A 401 -17.19 -20.69 -10.73
C LYS A 401 -15.95 -20.63 -9.83
N TYR A 402 -16.06 -19.93 -8.70
CA TYR A 402 -15.01 -19.66 -7.73
C TYR A 402 -15.25 -20.47 -6.47
N GLN A 403 -15.00 -21.77 -6.56
CA GLN A 403 -15.24 -22.69 -5.46
C GLN A 403 -14.37 -22.34 -4.26
N THR A 404 -14.99 -22.42 -3.08
CA THR A 404 -14.33 -22.25 -1.79
C THR A 404 -14.18 -23.60 -1.09
N ARG A 405 -13.18 -23.74 -0.21
CA ARG A 405 -13.01 -24.92 0.66
C ARG A 405 -14.06 -25.00 1.78
N TYR A 406 -14.79 -23.92 2.04
CA TYR A 406 -15.76 -23.85 3.12
C TYR A 406 -17.08 -24.54 2.71
N GLY A 407 -17.77 -25.15 3.67
CA GLY A 407 -19.10 -25.74 3.42
C GLY A 407 -20.25 -24.73 3.54
N LYS A 408 -19.94 -23.52 4.04
CA LYS A 408 -20.85 -22.40 4.29
C LYS A 408 -20.07 -21.09 4.13
N VAL A 409 -20.74 -20.06 3.65
CA VAL A 409 -20.22 -18.69 3.61
C VAL A 409 -21.14 -17.80 4.44
N GLN A 410 -20.54 -17.01 5.33
CA GLN A 410 -21.25 -16.10 6.22
C GLN A 410 -20.56 -14.74 6.20
N PHE A 411 -21.07 -13.82 5.38
CA PHE A 411 -20.55 -12.45 5.33
C PHE A 411 -20.87 -11.74 6.64
N ASN A 412 -19.84 -11.17 7.27
CA ASN A 412 -19.95 -10.46 8.54
C ASN A 412 -19.72 -8.95 8.41
N ASN A 413 -19.45 -8.48 7.20
CA ASN A 413 -19.35 -7.06 6.87
C ASN A 413 -19.87 -6.80 5.45
N VAL A 414 -20.55 -5.67 5.28
CA VAL A 414 -21.00 -5.16 3.99
C VAL A 414 -20.62 -3.69 3.89
N ALA A 415 -20.05 -3.25 2.77
CA ALA A 415 -19.72 -1.85 2.55
C ALA A 415 -20.14 -1.38 1.15
N LEU A 416 -20.71 -0.17 1.05
CA LEU A 416 -20.86 0.52 -0.23
C LEU A 416 -19.58 1.30 -0.51
N ARG A 417 -18.88 0.95 -1.59
CA ARG A 417 -17.57 1.52 -1.96
C ARG A 417 -17.43 1.66 -3.48
N TYR A 418 -16.42 2.39 -3.92
CA TYR A 418 -15.99 2.33 -5.31
C TYR A 418 -15.16 1.08 -5.58
N MET A 419 -15.50 0.37 -6.65
CA MET A 419 -14.68 -0.71 -7.20
C MET A 419 -14.13 -0.26 -8.56
N ALA A 420 -12.82 -0.39 -8.73
CA ALA A 420 -12.18 -0.18 -10.02
C ALA A 420 -12.54 -1.34 -10.97
N THR A 421 -13.01 -0.99 -12.16
CA THR A 421 -13.50 -1.94 -13.17
C THR A 421 -13.13 -1.52 -14.58
N ALA A 422 -13.29 -2.42 -15.55
CA ALA A 422 -13.31 -2.08 -16.97
C ALA A 422 -14.72 -2.29 -17.54
N ASP A 423 -15.22 -1.33 -18.31
CA ASP A 423 -16.48 -1.49 -19.04
C ASP A 423 -16.33 -2.43 -20.26
N ASP A 424 -17.43 -2.68 -20.97
CA ASP A 424 -17.45 -3.58 -22.15
C ASP A 424 -16.54 -3.10 -23.30
N ASP A 425 -16.22 -1.81 -23.36
CA ASP A 425 -15.29 -1.22 -24.33
C ASP A 425 -13.82 -1.29 -23.84
N GLY A 426 -13.58 -1.79 -22.62
CA GLY A 426 -12.28 -1.85 -21.98
C GLY A 426 -11.82 -0.53 -21.36
N LYS A 427 -12.72 0.45 -21.19
CA LYS A 427 -12.41 1.71 -20.51
C LYS A 427 -12.47 1.51 -19.00
N LEU A 428 -11.47 2.04 -18.30
CA LEU A 428 -11.40 1.95 -16.86
C LEU A 428 -12.42 2.90 -16.22
N CYS A 429 -13.15 2.39 -15.23
CA CYS A 429 -14.08 3.18 -14.44
C CYS A 429 -14.22 2.67 -13.02
N TYR A 430 -14.41 3.60 -12.10
CA TYR A 430 -14.88 3.32 -10.76
C TYR A 430 -16.40 3.25 -10.79
N ILE A 431 -16.94 2.13 -10.31
CA ILE A 431 -18.39 1.95 -10.14
C ILE A 431 -18.75 1.79 -8.65
N PRO A 432 -19.90 2.32 -8.21
CA PRO A 432 -20.42 2.04 -6.88
C PRO A 432 -20.77 0.54 -6.78
N ALA A 433 -20.26 -0.12 -5.75
CA ALA A 433 -20.45 -1.54 -5.53
C ALA A 433 -20.65 -1.87 -4.05
N TRP A 434 -21.55 -2.82 -3.80
CA TRP A 434 -21.72 -3.46 -2.50
C TRP A 434 -20.70 -4.58 -2.34
N ILE A 435 -19.83 -4.43 -1.35
CA ILE A 435 -18.73 -5.36 -1.06
C ILE A 435 -19.14 -6.18 0.15
N PHE A 436 -19.39 -7.47 -0.05
CA PHE A 436 -19.72 -8.41 1.03
C PHE A 436 -18.45 -9.20 1.36
N THR A 437 -18.01 -9.13 2.61
CA THR A 437 -16.79 -9.81 3.07
C THR A 437 -17.09 -10.70 4.27
N GLN A 438 -16.43 -11.86 4.29
CA GLN A 438 -16.26 -12.67 5.48
C GLN A 438 -14.82 -12.48 5.94
N SER A 439 -14.64 -11.78 7.06
CA SER A 439 -13.34 -11.64 7.70
C SER A 439 -13.21 -12.65 8.83
N GLU A 440 -12.10 -13.38 8.87
CA GLU A 440 -11.82 -14.37 9.90
C GLU A 440 -10.50 -14.05 10.60
N GLU A 441 -10.46 -14.17 11.93
CA GLU A 441 -9.19 -14.17 12.65
C GLU A 441 -8.33 -15.34 12.14
N LEU A 442 -7.13 -15.05 11.66
CA LEU A 442 -6.17 -16.11 11.39
C LEU A 442 -5.86 -16.87 12.69
N ARG A 443 -5.66 -18.18 12.57
CA ARG A 443 -5.18 -19.02 13.68
C ARG A 443 -3.78 -18.57 14.10
N GLY A 444 -3.67 -17.57 14.96
CA GLY A 444 -2.33 -17.04 15.29
C GLY A 444 -2.21 -15.66 15.91
N GLN A 445 -3.23 -15.08 16.54
CA GLN A 445 -3.16 -13.81 17.29
C GLN A 445 -3.19 -12.49 16.50
N ASP A 446 -3.59 -12.48 15.23
CA ASP A 446 -4.00 -11.23 14.58
C ASP A 446 -5.44 -10.88 14.95
N THR A 447 -5.62 -9.69 15.54
CA THR A 447 -6.93 -9.16 15.96
C THR A 447 -7.70 -8.50 14.82
N VAL A 448 -7.07 -8.37 13.64
CA VAL A 448 -7.72 -7.92 12.42
C VAL A 448 -8.06 -9.15 11.60
N GLY A 449 -9.35 -9.42 11.42
CA GLY A 449 -9.78 -10.55 10.60
C GLY A 449 -9.38 -10.32 9.14
N GLU A 450 -8.62 -11.24 8.57
CA GLU A 450 -8.31 -11.22 7.14
C GLU A 450 -9.55 -11.59 6.34
N ILE A 451 -9.73 -10.97 5.17
CA ILE A 451 -10.81 -11.31 4.26
C ILE A 451 -10.57 -12.73 3.75
N SER A 452 -11.44 -13.67 4.15
CA SER A 452 -11.39 -15.07 3.72
C SER A 452 -12.35 -15.35 2.58
N GLN A 453 -13.45 -14.59 2.48
CA GLN A 453 -14.41 -14.64 1.37
C GLN A 453 -14.80 -13.24 0.93
N ILE A 454 -15.01 -13.05 -0.37
CA ILE A 454 -15.50 -11.79 -0.93
C ILE A 454 -16.42 -12.01 -2.13
N ILE A 455 -17.45 -11.17 -2.22
CA ILE A 455 -18.23 -10.94 -3.43
C ILE A 455 -18.55 -9.45 -3.56
N CYS A 456 -18.53 -8.95 -4.79
CA CYS A 456 -18.83 -7.56 -5.11
C CYS A 456 -20.06 -7.52 -6.01
N ILE A 457 -21.04 -6.68 -5.67
CA ILE A 457 -22.28 -6.49 -6.43
C ILE A 457 -22.30 -5.06 -6.95
N ASN A 458 -22.49 -4.89 -8.26
CA ASN A 458 -22.64 -3.57 -8.87
C ASN A 458 -23.91 -2.89 -8.33
N ALA A 459 -23.78 -1.74 -7.69
CA ALA A 459 -24.91 -1.05 -7.06
C ALA A 459 -25.85 -0.37 -8.07
N ILE A 460 -25.45 -0.27 -9.35
CA ILE A 460 -26.26 0.31 -10.43
C ILE A 460 -27.26 -0.71 -10.99
N ASP A 461 -26.85 -1.97 -11.13
CA ASP A 461 -27.66 -3.00 -11.82
C ASP A 461 -27.84 -4.33 -11.06
N GLY A 462 -27.22 -4.46 -9.88
CA GLY A 462 -27.34 -5.62 -9.00
C GLY A 462 -26.60 -6.87 -9.49
N SER A 463 -25.80 -6.77 -10.55
CA SER A 463 -25.01 -7.89 -11.06
C SER A 463 -23.78 -8.19 -10.20
N CYS A 464 -23.40 -9.47 -10.11
CA CYS A 464 -22.14 -9.85 -9.47
C CYS A 464 -20.96 -9.44 -10.35
N ILE A 465 -20.01 -8.71 -9.77
CA ILE A 465 -18.76 -8.34 -10.43
C ILE A 465 -17.79 -9.51 -10.30
N ASP A 466 -17.35 -10.02 -11.45
CA ASP A 466 -16.33 -11.05 -11.50
C ASP A 466 -14.94 -10.43 -11.26
N ILE A 467 -14.43 -10.54 -10.03
CA ILE A 467 -13.18 -9.89 -9.60
C ILE A 467 -11.99 -10.31 -10.48
N VAL A 468 -11.90 -11.59 -10.83
CA VAL A 468 -10.76 -12.15 -11.55
C VAL A 468 -10.80 -11.77 -13.01
N ASP A 469 -11.96 -11.88 -13.67
CA ASP A 469 -12.09 -11.48 -15.07
C ASP A 469 -12.00 -9.95 -15.21
N ASN A 470 -12.51 -9.20 -14.23
CA ASN A 470 -12.31 -7.75 -14.15
C ASN A 470 -10.82 -7.39 -14.06
N ALA A 471 -10.06 -8.03 -13.17
CA ALA A 471 -8.62 -7.80 -13.05
C ALA A 471 -7.85 -8.11 -14.34
N LYS A 472 -8.20 -9.19 -15.04
CA LYS A 472 -7.62 -9.51 -16.36
C LYS A 472 -7.95 -8.45 -17.40
N ASN A 473 -9.19 -7.99 -17.46
CA ASN A 473 -9.63 -6.95 -18.39
C ASN A 473 -8.93 -5.62 -18.12
N MET A 474 -8.64 -5.32 -16.86
CA MET A 474 -7.89 -4.14 -16.42
C MET A 474 -6.36 -4.29 -16.55
N LYS A 475 -5.86 -5.47 -16.94
CA LYS A 475 -4.41 -5.80 -16.97
C LYS A 475 -3.72 -5.68 -15.61
N LEU A 476 -4.40 -6.15 -14.57
CA LEU A 476 -3.92 -6.23 -13.20
C LEU A 476 -3.67 -7.68 -12.75
N TRP A 477 -3.72 -8.63 -13.69
CA TRP A 477 -3.55 -10.05 -13.40
C TRP A 477 -2.22 -10.56 -13.94
N GLU A 478 -1.40 -11.13 -13.06
CA GLU A 478 -0.15 -11.81 -13.39
C GLU A 478 -0.33 -13.32 -13.24
N THR A 479 0.13 -14.10 -14.22
CA THR A 479 0.09 -15.57 -14.17
C THR A 479 1.39 -16.12 -13.62
N TYR A 480 1.32 -17.14 -12.75
CA TYR A 480 2.50 -17.84 -12.22
C TYR A 480 3.21 -18.73 -13.22
#